data_AF-A0A0T5ZRV0-F1
#
_entry.id   AF-A0A0T5ZRV0-F1
#
_cell.length_a   1.000
_cell.length_b   1.000
_cell.length_c   1.000
_cell.angle_alpha   90.00
_cell.angle_beta   90.00
_cell.angle_gamma   90.00
#
_symmetry.space_group_name_H-M   'P 1'
#
loop_
_entity.id
_entity.type
_entity.pdbx_description
1 polymer ?
#
loop_
_entity_poly.entity_id
_entity_poly.type
_entity_poly.pdbx_seq_one_letter_code
_entity_poly.pdbx_strand_id
1 'polypeptide(L)'
;MHFAFSFIDKRAYIRFLDSTRNSKVISFQGDKILVDMKILVIHGPNLNLLGMREPEIYGKTTLEEINSLIRKEAKALRVQVESFQSNSEGEIVNKIQDATKKYDGLIINPAAYTHTSVAIRDAISSTGIPTVEVHISNVYRREEFRQKSFISPVASGVISGFGVYSYILGLRGLIRHLKNKEK
;
A
#
# COMPACT_ATOMS: atom_id res chain seq x y z
N MET A 1 -36.79 -1.54 9.46
CA MET A 1 -35.53 -2.15 8.95
C MET A 1 -35.34 -3.45 9.72
N HIS A 2 -35.57 -4.60 9.08
CA HIS A 2 -35.40 -5.91 9.72
C HIS A 2 -33.92 -6.29 9.66
N PHE A 3 -33.27 -6.42 10.82
CA PHE A 3 -31.93 -7.00 10.92
C PHE A 3 -32.07 -8.46 11.35
N ALA A 4 -31.58 -9.39 10.52
CA ALA A 4 -31.48 -10.79 10.90
C ALA A 4 -30.18 -10.99 11.69
N PHE A 5 -30.29 -11.42 12.94
CA PHE A 5 -29.15 -11.77 13.78
C PHE A 5 -28.93 -13.28 13.71
N SER A 6 -27.70 -13.68 13.35
CA SER A 6 -27.22 -15.05 13.51
C SER A 6 -26.03 -15.00 14.47
N PHE A 7 -26.26 -15.41 15.73
CA PHE A 7 -25.20 -15.60 16.71
C PHE A 7 -24.64 -17.01 16.54
N ILE A 8 -23.44 -17.11 15.97
CA ILE A 8 -22.68 -18.37 15.93
C ILE A 8 -21.26 -18.08 16.42
N ASP A 9 -21.03 -18.34 17.71
CA ASP A 9 -19.71 -18.44 18.35
C ASP A 9 -18.97 -17.10 18.62
N LYS A 10 -18.10 -17.06 19.64
CA LYS A 10 -17.30 -15.90 20.12
C LYS A 10 -16.28 -15.35 19.08
N ARG A 11 -16.41 -15.77 17.82
CA ARG A 11 -15.60 -15.39 16.66
C ARG A 11 -16.45 -14.86 15.50
N ALA A 12 -17.75 -14.66 15.68
CA ALA A 12 -18.65 -14.13 14.65
C ALA A 12 -18.33 -12.66 14.33
N TYR A 13 -18.09 -12.36 13.06
CA TYR A 13 -18.01 -11.00 12.53
C TYR A 13 -19.38 -10.61 12.00
N ILE A 14 -19.96 -9.54 12.52
CA ILE A 14 -21.16 -8.93 11.93
C ILE A 14 -20.66 -7.87 10.95
N ARG A 15 -21.04 -7.97 9.67
CA ARG A 15 -20.79 -6.94 8.66
C ARG A 15 -21.99 -6.03 8.55
N PHE A 16 -21.82 -4.76 8.88
CA PHE A 16 -22.83 -3.74 8.59
C PHE A 16 -22.42 -2.93 7.37
N LEU A 17 -23.38 -2.67 6.48
CA LEU A 17 -23.28 -1.65 5.44
C LEU A 17 -23.94 -0.38 6.01
N ASP A 18 -23.12 0.61 6.40
CA ASP A 18 -23.64 1.94 6.74
C ASP A 18 -24.02 2.68 5.46
N SER A 19 -25.31 2.98 5.30
CA SER A 19 -25.86 3.68 4.13
C SER A 19 -25.58 5.19 4.12
N THR A 20 -24.95 5.74 5.18
CA THR A 20 -24.81 7.19 5.37
C THR A 20 -23.36 7.69 5.42
N ARG A 21 -22.37 6.79 5.45
CA ARG A 21 -20.94 7.12 5.30
C ARG A 21 -20.22 6.09 4.45
N ASN A 22 -20.05 6.41 3.17
CA ASN A 22 -19.04 5.86 2.26
C ASN A 22 -18.64 4.39 2.55
N SER A 23 -19.61 3.46 2.49
CA SER A 23 -19.42 2.01 2.38
C SER A 23 -18.32 1.37 3.26
N LYS A 24 -18.09 1.85 4.49
CA LYS A 24 -17.13 1.18 5.39
C LYS A 24 -17.79 -0.06 5.97
N VAL A 25 -17.26 -1.24 5.62
CA VAL A 25 -17.67 -2.50 6.26
C VAL A 25 -17.19 -2.45 7.70
N ILE A 26 -18.15 -2.36 8.62
CA ILE A 26 -17.88 -2.40 10.05
C ILE A 26 -17.85 -3.87 10.45
N SER A 27 -16.70 -4.32 10.94
CA SER A 27 -16.52 -5.65 11.50
C SER A 27 -16.50 -5.55 13.03
N PHE A 28 -16.97 -6.57 13.74
CA PHE A 28 -16.95 -6.61 15.20
C PHE A 28 -16.08 -7.77 15.69
N GLN A 29 -15.33 -7.55 16.77
CA GLN A 29 -14.68 -8.61 17.54
C GLN A 29 -14.97 -8.35 19.03
N GLY A 30 -16.01 -9.01 19.58
CA GLY A 30 -16.60 -8.62 20.85
C GLY A 30 -17.23 -7.21 20.73
N ASP A 31 -16.99 -6.34 21.70
CA ASP A 31 -17.55 -4.97 21.73
C ASP A 31 -16.74 -3.95 20.92
N LYS A 32 -15.65 -4.37 20.24
CA LYS A 32 -14.80 -3.47 19.45
C LYS A 32 -15.30 -3.36 18.01
N ILE A 33 -15.54 -2.12 17.59
CA ILE A 33 -15.67 -1.72 16.19
C ILE A 33 -14.30 -1.89 15.52
N LEU A 34 -14.22 -2.74 14.50
CA LEU A 34 -13.11 -2.86 13.58
C LEU A 34 -13.50 -2.16 12.28
N VAL A 35 -12.86 -1.03 12.02
CA VAL A 35 -12.91 -0.41 10.70
C VAL A 35 -11.84 -1.08 9.85
N ASP A 36 -12.22 -1.72 8.75
CA ASP A 36 -11.25 -2.30 7.82
C ASP A 36 -10.45 -1.14 7.19
N MET A 37 -9.18 -1.00 7.58
CA MET A 37 -8.26 -0.05 6.93
C MET A 37 -8.18 -0.36 5.44
N LYS A 38 -8.14 0.68 4.60
CA LYS A 38 -7.96 0.56 3.15
C LYS A 38 -6.62 1.15 2.74
N ILE A 39 -5.75 0.32 2.17
CA ILE A 39 -4.40 0.70 1.75
C ILE A 39 -4.31 0.63 0.22
N LEU A 40 -3.72 1.66 -0.37
CA LEU A 40 -3.36 1.68 -1.78
C LEU A 40 -1.89 1.27 -1.94
N VAL A 41 -1.61 0.39 -2.90
CA VAL A 41 -0.25 0.06 -3.32
C VAL A 41 -0.04 0.57 -4.73
N ILE A 42 0.98 1.41 -4.93
CA ILE A 42 1.35 1.95 -6.24
C ILE A 42 2.69 1.38 -6.68
N HIS A 43 2.73 0.90 -7.92
CA HIS A 43 3.91 0.43 -8.61
C HIS A 43 4.24 1.39 -9.76
N GLY A 44 5.46 1.93 -9.74
CA GLY A 44 5.97 2.83 -10.76
C GLY A 44 6.38 2.13 -12.07
N PRO A 45 7.14 2.83 -12.92
CA PRO A 45 7.45 2.38 -14.25
C PRO A 45 8.29 1.10 -14.27
N ASN A 46 8.09 0.31 -15.32
CA ASN A 46 8.78 -0.95 -15.63
C ASN A 46 8.54 -2.10 -14.65
N LEU A 47 7.85 -1.90 -13.52
CA LEU A 47 7.54 -2.99 -12.59
C LEU A 47 6.54 -4.01 -13.19
N ASN A 48 5.76 -3.62 -14.20
CA ASN A 48 4.94 -4.54 -14.98
C ASN A 48 5.75 -5.56 -15.78
N LEU A 49 7.06 -5.33 -16.00
CA LEU A 49 7.95 -6.22 -16.75
C LEU A 49 8.68 -7.23 -15.84
N LEU A 50 8.42 -7.22 -14.53
CA LEU A 50 9.00 -8.18 -13.60
C LEU A 50 8.65 -9.62 -14.00
N GLY A 51 9.62 -10.52 -13.91
CA GLY A 51 9.50 -11.92 -14.34
C GLY A 51 9.61 -12.15 -15.86
N MET A 52 9.61 -11.09 -16.69
CA MET A 52 9.73 -11.20 -18.15
C MET A 52 11.12 -10.84 -18.70
N ARG A 53 11.88 -10.00 -18.01
CA ARG A 53 13.26 -9.61 -18.39
C ARG A 53 14.29 -10.33 -17.55
N GLU A 54 15.27 -10.94 -18.22
CA GLU A 54 16.51 -11.50 -17.63
C GLU A 54 16.27 -12.17 -16.25
N PRO A 55 15.53 -13.29 -16.20
CA PRO A 55 15.05 -13.89 -14.94
C PRO A 55 16.18 -14.28 -13.98
N GLU A 56 17.38 -14.48 -14.52
CA GLU A 56 18.61 -14.80 -13.79
C GLU A 56 19.14 -13.59 -12.99
N ILE A 57 18.81 -12.36 -13.41
CA ILE A 57 19.28 -11.10 -12.80
C ILE A 57 18.20 -10.47 -11.91
N TYR A 58 16.94 -10.47 -12.34
CA TYR A 58 15.84 -9.78 -11.64
C TYR A 58 14.92 -10.71 -10.86
N GLY A 59 15.16 -12.03 -10.94
CA GLY A 59 14.29 -13.05 -10.36
C GLY A 59 13.08 -13.36 -11.25
N LYS A 60 12.45 -14.50 -10.97
CA LYS A 60 11.27 -14.98 -11.72
C LYS A 60 9.96 -14.37 -11.24
N THR A 61 9.98 -13.61 -10.14
CA THR A 61 8.75 -13.13 -9.52
C THR A 61 8.11 -12.02 -10.35
N THR A 62 6.88 -12.26 -10.77
CA THR A 62 6.03 -11.33 -11.51
C THR A 62 5.38 -10.30 -10.60
N LEU A 63 4.90 -9.19 -11.17
CA LEU A 63 4.12 -8.21 -10.42
C LEU A 63 2.84 -8.80 -9.83
N GLU A 64 2.21 -9.75 -10.52
CA GLU A 64 0.99 -10.39 -10.03
C GLU A 64 1.25 -11.30 -8.82
N GLU A 65 2.39 -11.99 -8.78
CA GLU A 65 2.80 -12.75 -7.59
C GLU A 65 3.09 -11.82 -6.40
N ILE A 66 3.68 -10.65 -6.63
CA ILE A 66 3.85 -9.62 -5.60
C ILE A 66 2.48 -9.16 -5.08
N ASN A 67 1.55 -8.83 -5.98
CA ASN A 67 0.19 -8.43 -5.59
C ASN A 67 -0.51 -9.53 -4.79
N SER A 68 -0.37 -10.79 -5.19
CA SER A 68 -0.92 -11.95 -4.48
C SER A 68 -0.35 -12.08 -3.07
N LEU A 69 0.97 -11.91 -2.92
CA LEU A 69 1.66 -11.92 -1.62
C LEU A 69 1.13 -10.79 -0.71
N ILE A 70 1.00 -9.57 -1.23
CA ILE A 70 0.47 -8.42 -0.49
C ILE A 70 -0.98 -8.69 -0.06
N ARG A 71 -1.85 -9.17 -0.97
CA ARG A 71 -3.25 -9.49 -0.66
C ARG A 71 -3.37 -10.58 0.41
N LYS A 72 -2.51 -11.61 0.36
CA LYS A 72 -2.47 -12.68 1.36
C LYS A 72 -2.12 -12.12 2.74
N GLU A 73 -1.11 -11.26 2.83
CA GLU A 73 -0.72 -10.62 4.08
C GLU A 73 -1.80 -9.66 4.60
N ALA A 74 -2.35 -8.82 3.72
CA ALA A 74 -3.42 -7.89 4.07
C ALA A 74 -4.66 -8.63 4.62
N LYS A 75 -5.02 -9.77 4.02
CA LYS A 75 -6.10 -10.64 4.53
C LYS A 75 -5.79 -11.16 5.94
N ALA A 76 -4.56 -11.59 6.20
CA ALA A 76 -4.15 -12.05 7.53
C ALA A 76 -4.21 -10.91 8.57
N LEU A 77 -3.95 -9.68 8.15
CA LEU A 77 -3.98 -8.47 8.98
C LEU A 77 -5.36 -7.79 9.05
N ARG A 78 -6.36 -8.31 8.33
CA ARG A 78 -7.72 -7.74 8.19
C ARG A 78 -7.71 -6.30 7.65
N VAL A 79 -6.97 -6.10 6.57
CA VAL A 79 -6.84 -4.83 5.87
C VAL A 79 -7.20 -5.05 4.41
N GLN A 80 -7.89 -4.07 3.81
CA GLN A 80 -8.18 -4.06 2.39
C GLN A 80 -7.00 -3.46 1.64
N VAL A 81 -6.64 -4.06 0.51
CA VAL A 81 -5.57 -3.57 -0.37
C VAL A 81 -6.11 -3.44 -1.79
N GLU A 82 -5.78 -2.32 -2.41
CA GLU A 82 -5.90 -2.12 -3.86
C GLU A 82 -4.51 -1.87 -4.44
N SER A 83 -4.21 -2.49 -5.58
CA SER A 83 -2.94 -2.28 -6.29
C SER A 83 -3.19 -1.48 -7.56
N PHE A 84 -2.24 -0.60 -7.90
CA PHE A 84 -2.22 0.18 -9.13
C PHE A 84 -0.80 0.20 -9.68
N GLN A 85 -0.64 0.04 -11.00
CA GLN A 85 0.64 0.18 -11.68
C GLN A 85 0.50 1.13 -12.84
N SER A 86 1.48 2.00 -13.05
CA SER A 86 1.58 2.77 -14.28
C SER A 86 3.02 3.10 -14.65
N ASN A 87 3.25 3.24 -15.95
CA ASN A 87 4.49 3.79 -16.50
C ASN A 87 4.43 5.32 -16.64
N SER A 88 3.24 5.92 -16.57
CA SER A 88 3.01 7.36 -16.70
C SER A 88 3.08 8.05 -15.34
N GLU A 89 3.94 9.06 -15.21
CA GLU A 89 4.06 9.87 -14.00
C GLU A 89 2.72 10.54 -13.65
N GLY A 90 2.05 11.14 -14.64
CA GLY A 90 0.77 11.83 -14.45
C GLY A 90 -0.34 10.92 -13.95
N GLU A 91 -0.38 9.65 -14.39
CA GLU A 91 -1.36 8.69 -13.89
C GLU A 91 -1.11 8.33 -12.42
N ILE A 92 0.16 8.20 -12.02
CA ILE A 92 0.52 7.98 -10.62
C ILE A 92 0.11 9.20 -9.77
N VAL A 93 0.40 10.41 -10.24
CA VAL A 93 0.01 11.66 -9.58
C VAL A 93 -1.52 11.72 -9.40
N ASN A 94 -2.28 11.46 -10.47
CA ASN A 94 -3.74 11.44 -10.43
C ASN A 94 -4.25 10.39 -9.44
N LYS A 95 -3.69 9.18 -9.47
CA LYS A 95 -4.08 8.10 -8.54
C LYS A 95 -3.82 8.46 -7.08
N ILE A 96 -2.71 9.14 -6.79
CA ILE A 96 -2.38 9.62 -5.44
C ILE A 96 -3.40 10.68 -5.00
N GLN A 97 -3.69 11.67 -5.84
CA GLN A 97 -4.68 12.71 -5.53
C GLN A 97 -6.08 12.10 -5.30
N ASP A 98 -6.48 11.18 -6.17
CA ASP A 98 -7.75 10.44 -6.06
C ASP A 98 -7.84 9.56 -4.82
N ALA A 99 -6.71 9.21 -4.20
CA ALA A 99 -6.67 8.39 -3.00
C ALA A 99 -7.15 9.15 -1.75
N THR A 100 -7.15 10.49 -1.80
CA THR A 100 -7.59 11.36 -0.70
C THR A 100 -8.99 10.99 -0.23
N LYS A 101 -9.15 10.80 1.09
CA LYS A 101 -10.40 10.36 1.75
C LYS A 101 -10.92 8.96 1.34
N LYS A 102 -10.27 8.25 0.41
CA LYS A 102 -10.64 6.88 0.00
C LYS A 102 -9.74 5.82 0.66
N TYR A 103 -8.51 6.18 0.98
CA TYR A 103 -7.52 5.29 1.58
C TYR A 103 -6.99 5.87 2.88
N ASP A 104 -6.72 4.98 3.83
CA ASP A 104 -6.13 5.33 5.13
C ASP A 104 -4.59 5.36 5.05
N GLY A 105 -4.00 4.69 4.05
CA GLY A 105 -2.55 4.69 3.84
C GLY A 105 -2.11 4.32 2.42
N LEU A 106 -0.87 4.67 2.09
CA LEU A 106 -0.26 4.44 0.78
C LEU A 106 1.07 3.69 0.93
N ILE A 107 1.28 2.67 0.09
CA ILE A 107 2.59 2.06 -0.15
C ILE A 107 2.96 2.38 -1.58
N ILE A 108 4.17 2.88 -1.83
CA ILE A 108 4.61 3.20 -3.18
C ILE A 108 6.01 2.65 -3.44
N ASN A 109 6.16 1.94 -4.56
CA ASN A 109 7.46 1.72 -5.19
C ASN A 109 7.51 2.59 -6.45
N PRO A 110 8.10 3.79 -6.39
CA PRO A 110 8.13 4.71 -7.54
C PRO A 110 9.10 4.26 -8.64
N ALA A 111 9.86 3.17 -8.43
CA ALA A 111 10.88 2.67 -9.34
C ALA A 111 11.83 3.80 -9.79
N ALA A 112 11.96 4.05 -11.10
CA ALA A 112 12.83 5.11 -11.62
C ALA A 112 12.42 6.52 -11.16
N TYR A 113 11.11 6.77 -10.97
CA TYR A 113 10.61 8.09 -10.58
C TYR A 113 10.99 8.50 -9.16
N THR A 114 11.48 7.56 -8.35
CA THR A 114 12.10 7.83 -7.05
C THR A 114 13.16 8.92 -7.16
N HIS A 115 13.93 8.88 -8.25
CA HIS A 115 15.13 9.69 -8.42
C HIS A 115 14.89 10.97 -9.24
N THR A 116 13.68 11.16 -9.77
CA THR A 116 13.41 12.23 -10.74
C THR A 116 12.12 13.00 -10.49
N SER A 117 11.11 12.39 -9.87
CA SER A 117 9.76 12.95 -9.84
C SER A 117 9.52 13.85 -8.64
N VAL A 118 9.62 15.16 -8.86
CA VAL A 118 9.09 16.16 -7.93
C VAL A 118 7.57 16.15 -7.93
N ALA A 119 6.93 15.83 -9.06
CA ALA A 119 5.46 15.80 -9.16
C ALA A 119 4.82 14.74 -8.24
N ILE A 120 5.37 13.52 -8.19
CA ILE A 120 4.88 12.47 -7.28
C ILE A 120 5.14 12.84 -5.82
N ARG A 121 6.30 13.42 -5.51
CA ARG A 121 6.62 13.94 -4.17
C ARG A 121 5.56 14.93 -3.70
N ASP A 122 5.24 15.91 -4.54
CA ASP A 122 4.33 16.99 -4.19
C ASP A 122 2.87 16.48 -4.10
N ALA A 123 2.49 15.53 -4.95
CA ALA A 123 1.22 14.83 -4.84
C ALA A 123 1.09 14.12 -3.48
N ILE A 124 2.08 13.32 -3.07
CA ILE A 124 2.08 12.63 -1.77
C ILE A 124 1.92 13.65 -0.63
N SER A 125 2.76 14.69 -0.64
CA SER A 125 2.77 15.74 0.40
C SER A 125 1.41 16.43 0.53
N SER A 126 0.76 16.71 -0.61
CA SER A 126 -0.51 17.44 -0.64
C SER A 126 -1.70 16.64 -0.11
N THR A 127 -1.65 15.30 -0.18
CA THR A 127 -2.75 14.46 0.31
C THR A 127 -2.75 14.24 1.82
N GLY A 128 -1.59 14.37 2.47
CA GLY A 128 -1.40 14.04 3.89
C GLY A 128 -1.59 12.55 4.24
N ILE A 129 -1.73 11.67 3.24
CA ILE A 129 -1.91 10.22 3.46
C ILE A 129 -0.58 9.64 3.97
N PRO A 130 -0.56 8.93 5.11
CA PRO A 130 0.63 8.24 5.59
C PRO A 130 1.15 7.28 4.52
N THR A 131 2.40 7.50 4.10
CA THR A 131 2.98 6.85 2.92
C THR A 131 4.25 6.08 3.31
N VAL A 132 4.40 4.84 2.86
CA VAL A 132 5.65 4.09 2.97
C VAL A 132 6.24 3.87 1.58
N GLU A 133 7.48 4.31 1.40
CA GLU A 133 8.26 4.04 0.20
C GLU A 133 8.90 2.65 0.29
N VAL A 134 8.81 1.85 -0.79
CA VAL A 134 9.38 0.51 -0.83
C VAL A 134 10.19 0.28 -2.10
N HIS A 135 11.32 -0.40 -1.94
CA HIS A 135 12.21 -0.81 -3.02
C HIS A 135 12.54 -2.29 -2.91
N ILE A 136 12.44 -3.01 -4.03
CA ILE A 136 12.82 -4.43 -4.11
C ILE A 136 14.34 -4.57 -3.92
N SER A 137 15.11 -3.82 -4.71
CA SER A 137 16.57 -3.79 -4.60
C SER A 137 17.05 -2.84 -3.50
N ASN A 138 18.27 -3.06 -3.01
CA ASN A 138 18.96 -2.09 -2.16
C ASN A 138 19.48 -0.94 -3.04
N VAL A 139 18.80 0.22 -3.00
CA VAL A 139 19.15 1.37 -3.84
C VAL A 139 20.50 1.98 -3.49
N TYR A 140 20.98 1.79 -2.26
CA TYR A 140 22.29 2.30 -1.80
C TYR A 140 23.49 1.46 -2.26
N ARG A 141 23.25 0.26 -2.80
CA ARG A 141 24.30 -0.56 -3.44
C ARG A 141 24.44 -0.27 -4.94
N ARG A 142 23.63 0.66 -5.44
CA ARG A 142 23.52 0.99 -6.86
C ARG A 142 24.22 2.31 -7.18
N GLU A 143 24.12 2.71 -8.44
CA GLU A 143 24.68 3.94 -8.98
C GLU A 143 24.27 5.17 -8.14
N GLU A 144 25.15 6.17 -8.02
CA GLU A 144 24.97 7.32 -7.12
C GLU A 144 23.63 8.04 -7.34
N PHE A 145 23.20 8.19 -8.59
CA PHE A 145 21.92 8.83 -8.91
C PHE A 145 20.69 8.07 -8.35
N ARG A 146 20.84 6.79 -7.99
CA ARG A 146 19.78 5.99 -7.36
C ARG A 146 19.76 6.09 -5.84
N GLN A 147 20.77 6.70 -5.24
CA GLN A 147 20.86 6.82 -3.79
C GLN A 147 20.03 8.01 -3.27
N LYS A 148 19.68 8.95 -4.15
CA LYS A 148 18.81 10.09 -3.84
C LYS A 148 17.35 9.77 -4.18
N SER A 149 16.46 9.95 -3.21
CA SER A 149 15.01 9.83 -3.39
C SER A 149 14.33 11.18 -3.16
N PHE A 150 13.47 11.58 -4.10
CA PHE A 150 12.55 12.71 -3.90
C PHE A 150 11.36 12.32 -3.04
N ILE A 151 11.11 11.01 -2.86
CA ILE A 151 9.94 10.49 -2.14
C ILE A 151 10.26 10.29 -0.65
N SER A 152 11.47 9.84 -0.32
CA SER A 152 11.86 9.52 1.06
C SER A 152 11.63 10.68 2.04
N PRO A 153 11.90 11.95 1.69
CA PRO A 153 11.65 13.08 2.60
C PRO A 153 10.19 13.31 2.96
N VAL A 154 9.24 12.77 2.18
CA VAL A 154 7.79 12.97 2.37
C VAL A 154 7.06 11.68 2.75
N ALA A 155 7.79 10.57 2.88
CA ALA A 155 7.27 9.29 3.35
C ALA A 155 7.38 9.17 4.88
N SER A 156 6.44 8.45 5.49
CA SER A 156 6.49 8.03 6.90
C SER A 156 7.62 7.05 7.20
N GLY A 157 8.12 6.35 6.17
CA GLY A 157 9.22 5.39 6.29
C GLY A 157 9.61 4.82 4.93
N VAL A 158 10.82 4.25 4.87
CA VAL A 158 11.39 3.68 3.65
C VAL A 158 11.89 2.27 3.94
N ILE A 159 11.54 1.30 3.09
CA ILE A 159 12.07 -0.07 3.14
C ILE A 159 12.76 -0.38 1.81
N SER A 160 14.03 -0.78 1.85
CA SER A 160 14.79 -1.07 0.63
C SER A 160 15.64 -2.33 0.80
N GLY A 161 15.69 -3.17 -0.24
CA GLY A 161 16.68 -4.24 -0.35
C GLY A 161 16.29 -5.61 0.19
N PHE A 162 15.07 -5.80 0.66
CA PHE A 162 14.57 -7.10 1.12
C PHE A 162 13.80 -7.87 0.03
N GLY A 163 14.06 -7.54 -1.24
CA GLY A 163 13.35 -8.13 -2.37
C GLY A 163 11.85 -7.84 -2.30
N VAL A 164 11.03 -8.82 -2.68
CA VAL A 164 9.56 -8.71 -2.61
C VAL A 164 9.06 -8.54 -1.17
N TYR A 165 9.84 -8.96 -0.18
CA TYR A 165 9.45 -8.85 1.23
C TYR A 165 9.47 -7.40 1.74
N SER A 166 10.12 -6.47 1.02
CA SER A 166 10.03 -5.03 1.31
C SER A 166 8.58 -4.54 1.34
N TYR A 167 7.70 -5.07 0.49
CA TYR A 167 6.27 -4.74 0.51
C TYR A 167 5.57 -5.22 1.79
N ILE A 168 5.91 -6.42 2.29
CA ILE A 168 5.32 -6.98 3.51
C ILE A 168 5.74 -6.19 4.74
N LEU A 169 7.04 -5.86 4.82
CA LEU A 169 7.57 -5.00 5.88
C LEU A 169 6.94 -3.61 5.83
N GLY A 170 6.82 -3.02 4.64
CA GLY A 170 6.18 -1.72 4.44
C GLY A 170 4.72 -1.71 4.85
N LEU A 171 3.96 -2.75 4.48
CA LEU A 171 2.56 -2.91 4.85
C LEU A 171 2.37 -3.00 6.38
N ARG A 172 3.16 -3.85 7.04
CA ARG A 172 3.10 -4.00 8.50
C ARG A 172 3.51 -2.70 9.22
N GLY A 173 4.56 -2.05 8.74
CA GLY A 173 5.03 -0.77 9.27
C GLY A 173 3.96 0.32 9.16
N LEU A 174 3.34 0.45 7.99
CA LEU A 174 2.25 1.40 7.75
C LEU A 174 1.05 1.13 8.65
N ILE A 175 0.57 -0.12 8.74
CA ILE A 175 -0.56 -0.48 9.61
C ILE A 175 -0.25 -0.15 11.08
N ARG A 176 0.97 -0.43 11.53
CA ARG A 176 1.40 -0.09 12.89
C ARG A 176 1.42 1.42 13.11
N HIS A 177 1.92 2.18 12.14
CA HIS A 177 1.94 3.65 12.18
C HIS A 177 0.52 4.23 12.27
N LEU A 178 -0.41 3.73 11.46
CA LEU A 178 -1.82 4.16 11.46
C LEU A 178 -2.50 3.90 12.81
N LYS A 179 -2.35 2.69 13.37
CA LYS A 179 -2.92 2.33 14.69
C LYS A 179 -2.37 3.15 15.85
N ASN A 180 -1.17 3.70 15.73
CA ASN A 180 -0.57 4.53 16.77
C ASN A 180 -1.06 5.99 16.71
N LYS A 181 -1.53 6.48 15.56
CA LYS A 181 -2.11 7.82 15.41
C LYS A 181 -3.55 7.92 15.95
N GLU A 182 -4.23 6.79 16.11
CA GLU A 182 -5.59 6.72 16.69
C GLU A 182 -5.60 6.77 18.24
N LYS A 183 -4.43 6.73 18.87
CA LYS A 183 -4.26 6.87 20.33
C LYS A 183 -3.87 8.29 20.68
#